data_AF-A0A7C7HIG2-F1
#
_entry.id   AF-A0A7C7HIG2-F1
#
_cell.length_a   1.000
_cell.length_b   1.000
_cell.length_c   1.000
_cell.angle_alpha   90.00
_cell.angle_beta   90.00
_cell.angle_gamma   90.00
#
_symmetry.space_group_name_H-M   'P 1'
#
loop_
_entity.id
_entity.type
_entity.pdbx_description
1 polymer ?
#
loop_
_entity_poly.entity_id
_entity_poly.type
_entity_poly.pdbx_seq_one_letter_code
_entity_poly.pdbx_strand_id
1 'polypeptide(L)'
;MPTETLTWTLEHNWKEIVDCLYLGTLLHHFYNDREMLIWDEVGNGWRITYADDVVAEICIQSQNSLKVTMEEITVAEGNDRFIPLHGAIYAYSKDGSKRDWRLPLDFQGAPLEIFTLSKDGRGPTPNYKLSEQTIHLKLEAGVPVKMEKR
;
A
#
# COMPACT_ATOMS: atom_id res chain seq x y z
N MET A 1 -16.86 23.44 -28.93
CA MET A 1 -15.76 22.64 -28.36
C MET A 1 -16.13 21.19 -28.58
N PRO A 2 -15.44 20.43 -29.44
CA PRO A 2 -15.69 19.00 -29.53
C PRO A 2 -15.25 18.38 -28.20
N THR A 3 -16.17 17.70 -27.52
CA THR A 3 -15.87 16.91 -26.33
C THR A 3 -14.98 15.76 -26.78
N GLU A 4 -13.70 15.77 -26.42
CA GLU A 4 -12.85 14.58 -26.57
C GLU A 4 -13.50 13.46 -25.75
N THR A 5 -14.09 12.49 -26.43
CA THR A 5 -14.52 11.25 -25.81
C THR A 5 -13.25 10.53 -25.37
N LEU A 6 -12.88 10.65 -24.10
CA LEU A 6 -11.79 9.87 -23.51
C LEU A 6 -12.10 8.38 -23.72
N THR A 7 -11.49 7.77 -24.73
CA THR A 7 -11.58 6.34 -24.99
C THR A 7 -10.73 5.61 -23.96
N TRP A 8 -11.34 5.28 -22.83
CA TRP A 8 -10.76 4.39 -21.83
C TRP A 8 -10.56 3.00 -22.44
N THR A 9 -9.31 2.59 -22.60
CA THR A 9 -8.98 1.22 -22.98
C THR A 9 -8.04 0.62 -21.94
N LEU A 10 -8.19 -0.67 -21.68
CA LEU A 10 -7.38 -1.35 -20.66
C LEU A 10 -5.87 -1.18 -20.90
N GLU A 11 -5.44 -1.21 -22.17
CA GLU A 11 -4.03 -1.10 -22.53
C GLU A 11 -3.47 0.31 -22.30
N HIS A 12 -4.20 1.35 -22.72
CA HIS A 12 -3.73 2.74 -22.60
C HIS A 12 -3.82 3.28 -21.17
N ASN A 13 -4.69 2.70 -20.34
CA ASN A 13 -4.95 3.18 -18.98
C ASN A 13 -4.48 2.20 -17.89
N TRP A 14 -3.69 1.19 -18.25
CA TRP A 14 -3.28 0.15 -17.32
C TRP A 14 -2.59 0.73 -16.08
N LYS A 15 -1.73 1.73 -16.27
CA LYS A 15 -1.00 2.38 -15.17
C LYS A 15 -1.96 3.08 -14.20
N GLU A 16 -2.92 3.85 -14.72
CA GLU A 16 -3.93 4.53 -13.92
C GLU A 16 -4.84 3.54 -13.19
N ILE A 17 -5.19 2.43 -13.84
CA ILE A 17 -5.95 1.34 -13.23
C ILE A 17 -5.17 0.74 -12.05
N VAL A 18 -3.89 0.43 -12.24
CA VAL A 18 -3.02 -0.09 -11.17
C VAL A 18 -2.87 0.92 -10.03
N ASP A 19 -2.64 2.20 -10.33
CA ASP A 19 -2.61 3.28 -9.34
C ASP A 19 -3.89 3.31 -8.49
N CYS A 20 -5.06 3.31 -9.14
CA CYS A 20 -6.35 3.32 -8.44
C CYS A 20 -6.53 2.08 -7.54
N LEU A 21 -6.18 0.90 -8.04
CA LEU A 21 -6.31 -0.35 -7.31
C LEU A 21 -5.44 -0.35 -6.05
N TYR A 22 -4.16 -0.01 -6.15
CA TYR A 22 -3.23 -0.12 -5.02
C TYR A 22 -3.29 1.08 -4.09
N LEU A 23 -3.41 2.31 -4.61
CA LEU A 23 -3.39 3.50 -3.78
C LEU A 23 -4.72 3.76 -3.06
N GLY A 24 -5.84 3.44 -3.72
CA GLY A 24 -7.19 3.70 -3.21
C GLY A 24 -7.92 2.43 -2.79
N THR A 25 -8.26 1.56 -3.74
CA THR A 25 -9.17 0.43 -3.51
C THR A 25 -8.67 -0.56 -2.47
N LEU A 26 -7.40 -0.95 -2.54
CA LEU A 26 -6.82 -1.94 -1.64
C LEU A 26 -6.70 -1.38 -0.20
N LEU A 27 -6.32 -0.11 -0.07
CA LEU A 27 -6.27 0.56 1.22
C LEU A 27 -7.67 0.74 1.81
N HIS A 28 -8.67 1.03 0.97
CA HIS A 28 -10.06 1.11 1.41
C HIS A 28 -10.59 -0.26 1.87
N HIS A 29 -10.26 -1.34 1.18
CA HIS A 29 -10.59 -2.70 1.64
C HIS A 29 -9.94 -3.01 2.99
N PHE A 30 -8.68 -2.62 3.17
CA PHE A 30 -8.00 -2.73 4.45
C PHE A 30 -8.77 -2.02 5.58
N TYR A 31 -9.31 -0.82 5.34
CA TYR A 31 -10.15 -0.16 6.36
C TYR A 31 -11.48 -0.88 6.62
N ASN A 32 -12.13 -1.38 5.58
CA ASN A 32 -13.48 -1.97 5.70
C ASN A 32 -13.53 -3.30 6.45
N ASP A 33 -12.39 -3.98 6.59
CA ASP A 33 -12.28 -5.18 7.42
C ASP A 33 -12.28 -4.84 8.93
N ARG A 34 -12.37 -3.55 9.30
CA ARG A 34 -12.26 -3.04 10.66
C ARG A 34 -13.39 -2.08 11.00
N GLU A 35 -13.76 -2.06 12.27
CA GLU A 35 -14.66 -1.04 12.80
C GLU A 35 -13.94 0.31 12.92
N MET A 36 -14.55 1.39 12.44
CA MET A 36 -14.09 2.75 12.71
C MET A 36 -14.51 3.16 14.12
N LEU A 37 -13.54 3.53 14.96
CA LEU A 37 -13.78 3.83 16.37
C LEU A 37 -13.90 5.32 16.63
N ILE A 38 -12.99 6.12 16.06
CA ILE A 38 -12.87 7.55 16.33
C ILE A 38 -12.54 8.29 15.04
N TRP A 39 -13.14 9.46 14.86
CA TRP A 39 -12.78 10.43 13.82
C TRP A 39 -12.57 11.79 14.48
N ASP A 40 -11.32 12.25 14.51
CA ASP A 40 -10.93 13.51 15.11
C ASP A 40 -10.40 14.50 14.07
N GLU A 41 -10.72 15.77 14.25
CA GLU A 41 -10.02 16.87 13.56
C GLU A 41 -8.73 17.19 14.32
N VAL A 42 -7.60 17.17 13.61
CA VAL A 42 -6.27 17.43 14.18
C VAL A 42 -5.53 18.43 13.31
N GLY A 43 -5.41 19.66 13.81
CA GLY A 43 -4.84 20.76 13.04
C GLY A 43 -5.71 21.09 11.82
N ASN A 44 -5.15 20.93 10.62
CA ASN A 44 -5.85 21.15 9.35
C ASN A 44 -6.32 19.84 8.69
N GLY A 45 -6.20 18.72 9.38
CA GLY A 45 -6.47 17.40 8.85
C GLY A 45 -7.31 16.55 9.78
N TRP A 46 -7.30 15.25 9.52
CA TRP A 46 -8.09 14.28 10.26
C TRP A 46 -7.22 13.14 10.73
N ARG A 47 -7.51 12.67 11.94
CA ARG A 47 -7.02 11.40 12.46
C ARG A 47 -8.22 10.48 12.63
N ILE A 48 -8.17 9.34 11.97
CA ILE A 48 -9.21 8.32 12.07
C ILE A 48 -8.57 7.08 12.71
N THR A 49 -9.18 6.60 13.79
CA THR A 49 -8.74 5.39 14.49
C THR A 49 -9.74 4.28 14.22
N TYR A 50 -9.23 3.12 13.84
CA TYR A 50 -9.98 1.89 13.60
C TYR A 50 -9.59 0.84 14.64
N ALA A 51 -10.36 -0.24 14.71
CA ALA A 51 -9.96 -1.45 15.43
C ALA A 51 -8.58 -1.97 14.96
N ASP A 52 -7.98 -2.84 15.77
CA ASP A 52 -6.63 -3.41 15.54
C ASP A 52 -5.51 -2.35 15.49
N ASP A 53 -5.65 -1.29 16.28
CA ASP A 53 -4.66 -0.23 16.44
C ASP A 53 -4.23 0.44 15.12
N VAL A 54 -5.17 0.50 14.16
CA VAL A 54 -4.98 1.19 12.88
C VAL A 54 -5.32 2.66 13.03
N VAL A 55 -4.37 3.51 12.64
CA VAL A 55 -4.54 4.97 12.65
C VAL A 55 -4.23 5.52 11.26
N ALA A 56 -5.18 6.25 10.69
CA ALA A 56 -5.02 7.01 9.46
C ALA A 56 -4.93 8.52 9.78
N GLU A 57 -3.81 9.12 9.40
CA GLU A 57 -3.55 10.56 9.48
C GLU A 57 -3.58 11.16 8.08
N ILE A 58 -4.54 12.06 7.85
CA ILE A 58 -4.85 12.63 6.55
C ILE A 58 -4.75 14.14 6.66
N CYS A 59 -4.00 14.76 5.75
CA CYS A 59 -3.81 16.22 5.68
C CYS A 59 -3.16 16.90 6.90
N ILE A 60 -2.63 16.15 7.87
CA ILE A 60 -2.02 16.71 9.09
C ILE A 60 -0.67 17.37 8.81
N GLN A 61 0.18 16.73 7.99
CA GLN A 61 1.53 17.25 7.69
C GLN A 61 1.55 18.20 6.49
N SER A 62 0.72 17.93 5.47
CA SER A 62 0.52 18.79 4.30
C SER A 62 -0.83 18.48 3.64
N GLN A 63 -1.31 19.33 2.74
CA GLN A 63 -2.64 19.18 2.10
C GLN A 63 -2.86 17.83 1.40
N ASN A 64 -1.79 17.14 1.00
CA ASN A 64 -1.86 15.84 0.33
C ASN A 64 -1.18 14.72 1.14
N SER A 65 -0.87 14.96 2.42
CA SER A 65 -0.22 13.94 3.25
C SER A 65 -1.21 12.86 3.65
N LEU A 66 -0.78 11.60 3.50
CA LEU A 66 -1.45 10.43 4.04
C LEU A 66 -0.40 9.62 4.79
N LYS A 67 -0.70 9.22 6.02
CA LYS A 67 0.07 8.23 6.76
C LYS A 67 -0.90 7.27 7.44
N VAL A 68 -0.65 5.98 7.30
CA VAL A 68 -1.48 4.93 7.90
C VAL A 68 -0.55 3.98 8.62
N THR A 69 -0.82 3.75 9.89
CA THR A 69 -0.06 2.84 10.72
C THR A 69 -0.97 1.79 11.32
N MET A 70 -0.42 0.60 11.57
CA MET A 70 -1.03 -0.47 12.35
C MET A 70 0.03 -0.86 13.38
N GLU A 71 -0.17 -0.48 14.65
CA GLU A 71 0.89 -0.52 15.67
C GLU A 71 2.19 0.18 15.18
N GLU A 72 3.30 -0.55 15.09
CA GLU A 72 4.61 -0.06 14.64
C GLU A 72 4.82 -0.19 13.10
N ILE A 73 3.82 -0.67 12.36
CA ILE A 73 3.91 -0.95 10.93
C ILE A 73 3.33 0.23 10.14
N THR A 74 4.11 0.78 9.20
CA THR A 74 3.58 1.72 8.21
C THR A 74 2.86 0.95 7.11
N VAL A 75 1.54 1.10 7.03
CA VAL A 75 0.68 0.48 6.01
C VAL A 75 0.64 1.32 4.73
N ALA A 76 0.64 2.65 4.88
CA ALA A 76 0.70 3.59 3.77
C ALA A 76 1.39 4.88 4.19
N GLU A 77 2.16 5.48 3.28
CA GLU A 77 2.75 6.80 3.49
C GLU A 77 2.91 7.51 2.14
N GLY A 78 2.21 8.64 1.96
CA GLY A 78 2.14 9.34 0.67
C GLY A 78 1.67 8.41 -0.45
N ASN A 79 2.56 8.16 -1.42
CA ASN A 79 2.30 7.32 -2.60
C ASN A 79 2.81 5.87 -2.46
N ASP A 80 3.26 5.49 -1.27
CA ASP A 80 3.72 4.14 -0.97
C ASP A 80 2.67 3.37 -0.19
N ARG A 81 2.61 2.06 -0.44
CA ARG A 81 1.72 1.09 0.20
C ARG A 81 2.53 -0.13 0.61
N PHE A 82 2.20 -0.64 1.78
CA PHE A 82 2.68 -1.89 2.35
C PHE A 82 1.53 -2.51 3.15
N ILE A 83 0.51 -2.98 2.41
CA ILE A 83 -0.81 -3.32 2.97
C ILE A 83 -0.86 -4.83 3.28
N PRO A 84 -0.93 -5.24 4.56
CA PRO A 84 -1.26 -6.61 4.91
C PRO A 84 -2.75 -6.86 4.71
N LEU A 85 -3.10 -7.84 3.86
CA LEU A 85 -4.48 -8.21 3.55
C LEU A 85 -4.58 -9.70 3.21
N HIS A 86 -5.53 -10.40 3.83
CA HIS A 86 -5.86 -11.81 3.58
C HIS A 86 -4.64 -12.77 3.56
N GLY A 87 -3.73 -12.64 4.53
CA GLY A 87 -2.56 -13.51 4.65
C GLY A 87 -1.43 -13.23 3.65
N ALA A 88 -1.49 -12.09 2.95
CA ALA A 88 -0.43 -11.58 2.10
C ALA A 88 -0.10 -10.12 2.45
N ILE A 89 1.04 -9.64 1.99
CA ILE A 89 1.39 -8.22 1.99
C ILE A 89 1.47 -7.75 0.55
N TYR A 90 0.78 -6.66 0.25
CA TYR A 90 0.81 -6.00 -1.04
C TYR A 90 1.60 -4.69 -0.92
N ALA A 91 2.74 -4.63 -1.59
CA ALA A 91 3.59 -3.46 -1.61
C ALA A 91 3.53 -2.77 -2.98
N TYR A 92 3.47 -1.44 -2.97
CA TYR A 92 3.35 -0.63 -4.18
C TYR A 92 3.89 0.77 -3.96
N SER A 93 4.50 1.36 -4.99
CA SER A 93 4.88 2.77 -4.98
C SER A 93 4.58 3.38 -6.35
N LYS A 94 3.86 4.50 -6.36
CA LYS A 94 3.56 5.22 -7.60
C LYS A 94 4.82 5.77 -8.27
N ASP A 95 5.71 6.34 -7.45
CA ASP A 95 6.89 7.07 -7.91
C ASP A 95 8.18 6.24 -7.80
N GLY A 96 8.07 5.03 -7.25
CA GLY A 96 9.18 4.17 -6.89
C GLY A 96 9.78 4.57 -5.54
N SER A 97 10.22 3.58 -4.78
CA SER A 97 10.81 3.85 -3.47
C SER A 97 11.83 2.81 -3.05
N LYS A 98 12.69 3.17 -2.10
CA LYS A 98 13.68 2.27 -1.52
C LYS A 98 13.79 2.57 -0.04
N ARG A 99 13.23 1.70 0.79
CA ARG A 99 13.16 1.88 2.24
C ARG A 99 12.97 0.57 2.98
N ASP A 100 13.13 0.66 4.29
CA ASP A 100 12.81 -0.41 5.21
C ASP A 100 11.33 -0.38 5.60
N TRP A 101 10.73 -1.56 5.62
CA TRP A 101 9.39 -1.80 6.12
C TRP A 101 9.44 -2.80 7.27
N ARG A 102 8.72 -2.50 8.35
CA ARG A 102 8.51 -3.47 9.44
C ARG A 102 7.46 -4.48 9.00
N LEU A 103 7.74 -5.76 9.22
CA LEU A 103 6.83 -6.84 8.88
C LEU A 103 5.75 -6.99 9.97
N PRO A 104 4.50 -7.30 9.59
CA PRO A 104 3.51 -7.84 10.51
C PRO A 104 4.05 -9.03 11.29
N LEU A 105 3.65 -9.14 12.56
CA LEU A 105 4.21 -10.13 13.49
C LEU A 105 4.17 -11.56 12.94
N ASP A 106 3.10 -11.93 12.23
CA ASP A 106 2.92 -13.25 11.66
C ASP A 106 3.78 -13.53 10.41
N PHE A 107 4.45 -12.51 9.86
CA PHE A 107 5.45 -12.62 8.78
C PHE A 107 6.89 -12.58 9.30
N GLN A 108 7.12 -12.19 10.56
CA GLN A 108 8.46 -12.08 11.11
C GLN A 108 9.11 -13.46 11.25
N GLY A 109 10.34 -13.61 10.73
CA GLY A 109 11.08 -14.88 10.70
C GLY A 109 10.49 -15.97 9.80
N ALA A 110 9.34 -15.73 9.15
CA ALA A 110 8.71 -16.70 8.27
C ALA A 110 9.43 -16.78 6.91
N PRO A 111 9.50 -17.96 6.27
CA PRO A 111 9.93 -18.04 4.88
C PRO A 111 8.88 -17.36 4.00
N LEU A 112 9.31 -16.38 3.19
CA LEU A 112 8.43 -15.61 2.33
C LEU A 112 8.65 -15.94 0.85
N GLU A 113 7.56 -16.01 0.09
CA GLU A 113 7.58 -15.95 -1.36
C GLU A 113 7.24 -14.52 -1.81
N ILE A 114 8.17 -13.89 -2.55
CA ILE A 114 8.08 -12.47 -2.93
C ILE A 114 8.29 -12.33 -4.43
N PHE A 115 7.34 -11.67 -5.09
CA PHE A 115 7.30 -11.52 -6.54
C PHE A 115 6.55 -10.25 -6.96
N THR A 116 6.89 -9.74 -8.13
CA THR A 116 6.12 -8.65 -8.76
C THR A 116 4.82 -9.17 -9.37
N LEU A 117 3.86 -8.28 -9.58
CA LEU A 117 2.62 -8.56 -10.29
C LEU A 117 2.54 -7.68 -11.54
N SER A 118 2.07 -8.27 -12.64
CA SER A 118 1.78 -7.57 -13.89
C SER A 118 0.42 -8.01 -14.44
N LYS A 119 0.02 -7.44 -15.58
CA LYS A 119 -1.16 -7.91 -16.32
C LYS A 119 -1.07 -9.38 -16.73
N ASP A 120 0.15 -9.91 -16.86
CA ASP A 120 0.43 -11.29 -17.28
C ASP A 120 0.57 -12.24 -16.08
N GLY A 121 0.37 -11.73 -14.85
CA GLY A 121 0.41 -12.51 -13.62
C GLY A 121 1.68 -12.31 -12.78
N ARG A 122 2.20 -13.41 -12.23
CA ARG A 122 3.39 -13.40 -11.36
C ARG A 122 4.64 -13.08 -12.19
N GLY A 123 5.33 -12.03 -11.81
CA GLY A 123 6.62 -11.63 -12.36
C GLY A 123 7.81 -12.12 -11.52
N PRO A 124 9.01 -11.61 -11.81
CA PRO A 124 10.22 -11.98 -11.08
C PRO A 124 10.22 -11.48 -9.63
N THR A 125 11.12 -12.04 -8.84
CA THR A 125 11.42 -11.54 -7.50
C THR A 125 12.02 -10.13 -7.57
N PRO A 126 11.49 -9.14 -6.82
CA PRO A 126 12.04 -7.79 -6.77
C PRO A 126 13.37 -7.74 -6.00
N ASN A 127 14.06 -6.61 -6.06
CA ASN A 127 15.26 -6.39 -5.27
C ASN A 127 14.91 -6.13 -3.80
N TYR A 128 15.29 -7.04 -2.90
CA TYR A 128 15.09 -6.86 -1.46
C TYR A 128 16.23 -7.42 -0.60
N LYS A 129 16.27 -7.00 0.66
CA LYS A 129 17.02 -7.68 1.73
C LYS A 129 16.07 -7.92 2.90
N LEU A 130 15.96 -9.17 3.33
CA LEU A 130 15.09 -9.59 4.43
C LEU A 130 15.91 -9.75 5.71
N SER A 131 15.37 -9.25 6.82
CA SER A 131 15.80 -9.56 8.18
C SER A 131 14.65 -10.24 8.94
N GLU A 132 14.86 -10.59 10.21
CA GLU A 132 13.81 -11.23 11.01
C GLU A 132 12.53 -10.39 11.12
N GLN A 133 12.66 -9.05 11.24
CA GLN A 133 11.52 -8.18 11.53
C GLN A 133 11.25 -7.14 10.43
N THR A 134 12.17 -6.98 9.48
CA THR A 134 12.09 -5.93 8.47
C THR A 134 12.46 -6.44 7.09
N ILE A 135 11.93 -5.77 6.08
CA ILE A 135 12.34 -5.93 4.69
C ILE A 135 12.80 -4.59 4.12
N HIS A 136 14.04 -4.55 3.63
CA HIS A 136 14.53 -3.47 2.80
C HIS A 136 14.10 -3.72 1.36
N LEU A 137 13.08 -3.01 0.88
CA LEU A 137 12.49 -3.25 -0.43
C LEU A 137 12.75 -2.08 -1.38
N LYS A 138 13.22 -2.39 -2.59
CA LYS A 138 13.25 -1.44 -3.71
C LYS A 138 12.03 -1.69 -4.60
N LEU A 139 11.06 -0.80 -4.52
CA LEU A 139 9.87 -0.78 -5.37
C LEU A 139 10.15 0.03 -6.64
N GLU A 140 9.87 -0.58 -7.79
CA GLU A 140 9.84 0.15 -9.06
C GLU A 140 8.53 0.92 -9.18
N ALA A 141 8.60 2.10 -9.80
CA ALA A 141 7.44 2.96 -9.99
C ALA A 141 6.34 2.24 -10.78
N GLY A 142 5.15 2.11 -10.18
CA GLY A 142 4.01 1.50 -10.83
C GLY A 142 4.04 -0.03 -10.92
N VAL A 143 4.96 -0.71 -10.23
CA VAL A 143 5.08 -2.17 -10.24
C VAL A 143 4.69 -2.73 -8.88
N PRO A 144 3.53 -3.40 -8.76
CA PRO A 144 3.13 -4.02 -7.50
C PRO A 144 3.97 -5.24 -7.15
N VAL A 145 4.11 -5.48 -5.86
CA VAL A 145 4.77 -6.63 -5.26
C VAL A 145 3.80 -7.32 -4.32
N LYS A 146 3.75 -8.66 -4.37
CA LYS A 146 3.05 -9.49 -3.40
C LYS A 146 4.06 -10.30 -2.60
N MET A 147 3.79 -10.43 -1.31
CA MET A 147 4.52 -11.28 -0.37
C MET A 147 3.52 -12.22 0.30
N GLU A 148 3.84 -13.50 0.34
CA GLU A 148 3.04 -14.51 1.04
C GLU A 148 3.95 -15.50 1.77
N LYS A 149 3.44 -16.11 2.84
CA LYS A 149 4.19 -17.10 3.61
C LYS A 149 4.22 -18.41 2.84
N ARG A 150 5.37 -19.08 2.84
CA ARG A 150 5.57 -20.37 2.18
C ARG A 150 5.14 -21.55 3.06
#